data_AF-A0A1H7L3E1-F1
#
_entry.id   AF-A0A1H7L3E1-F1
#
_cell.length_a   1.000
_cell.length_b   1.000
_cell.length_c   1.000
_cell.angle_alpha   90.00
_cell.angle_beta   90.00
_cell.angle_gamma   90.00
#
_symmetry.space_group_name_H-M   'P 1'
#
loop_
_entity.id
_entity.type
_entity.pdbx_description
1 polymer ?
#
loop_
_entity_poly.entity_id
_entity_poly.type
_entity_poly.pdbx_seq_one_letter_code
_entity_poly.pdbx_strand_id
1 'polypeptide(L)'
;MKTIALALSAAALLASAAVSAQEFGEYAGNTSFVSTKTRAEVKAETLAAIARGELRDGEQYPDPRVGLPAVQPKTRAEVKAELAAYRKTHKQTSDDVAG
;
A
#
# COMPACT_ATOMS: atom_id res chain seq x y z
N MET A 1 -36.44 39.75 41.36
CA MET A 1 -35.27 40.63 41.62
C MET A 1 -34.32 39.89 42.55
N LYS A 2 -33.05 39.72 42.12
CA LYS A 2 -31.82 39.52 42.94
C LYS A 2 -31.76 38.29 43.88
N THR A 3 -30.73 37.45 43.98
CA THR A 3 -29.46 37.19 43.28
C THR A 3 -28.71 36.12 44.12
N ILE A 4 -27.87 35.30 43.47
CA ILE A 4 -26.56 34.79 43.93
C ILE A 4 -26.52 33.73 45.05
N ALA A 5 -25.93 32.57 44.71
CA ALA A 5 -24.84 32.00 45.49
C ALA A 5 -23.93 31.16 44.58
N LEU A 6 -22.80 31.78 44.23
CA LEU A 6 -21.62 31.17 43.63
C LEU A 6 -20.91 30.36 44.74
N ALA A 7 -20.58 29.10 44.51
CA ALA A 7 -19.63 28.33 45.33
C ALA A 7 -18.65 27.65 44.34
N LEU A 8 -17.56 28.32 43.99
CA LEU A 8 -16.22 28.17 44.56
C LEU A 8 -15.68 26.73 44.63
N SER A 9 -14.61 26.56 43.84
CA SER A 9 -13.40 25.80 44.16
C SER A 9 -13.38 24.31 43.81
N ALA A 10 -12.57 23.96 42.81
CA ALA A 10 -11.22 23.40 43.02
C ALA A 10 -10.87 22.35 41.95
N ALA A 11 -9.79 22.64 41.23
CA ALA A 11 -8.77 21.71 40.78
C ALA A 11 -9.20 20.35 40.18
N ALA A 12 -9.14 20.28 38.85
CA ALA A 12 -8.41 19.19 38.20
C ALA A 12 -7.74 19.75 36.94
N LEU A 13 -6.48 20.17 37.11
CA LEU A 13 -5.50 20.27 36.03
C LEU A 13 -5.40 18.88 35.38
N LEU A 14 -6.12 18.63 34.30
CA LEU A 14 -5.92 17.41 33.53
C LEU A 14 -4.79 17.66 32.53
N ALA A 15 -3.66 17.03 32.85
CA ALA A 15 -2.41 17.08 32.13
C ALA A 15 -2.56 16.77 30.64
N SER A 16 -1.78 17.48 29.84
CA SER A 16 -1.64 17.31 28.40
C SER A 16 -1.45 15.85 27.98
N ALA A 17 -2.39 15.32 27.22
CA ALA A 17 -2.09 14.33 26.20
C ALA A 17 -1.73 15.12 24.94
N ALA A 18 -0.45 15.35 24.70
CA ALA A 18 0.01 15.72 23.37
C ALA A 18 -0.24 14.50 22.48
N VAL A 19 -1.44 14.43 21.89
CA VAL A 19 -1.70 13.55 20.76
C VAL A 19 -0.79 14.07 19.67
N SER A 20 0.27 13.33 19.38
CA SER A 20 1.00 13.50 18.15
C SER A 20 -0.02 13.34 17.04
N ALA A 21 -0.44 14.46 16.42
CA ALA A 21 -1.19 14.41 15.19
C ALA A 21 -0.25 13.79 14.17
N GLN A 22 -0.36 12.47 13.98
CA GLN A 22 0.19 11.83 12.81
C GLN A 22 -0.50 12.52 11.64
N GLU A 23 0.25 13.33 10.90
CA GLU A 23 -0.21 13.95 9.67
C GLU A 23 -0.41 12.85 8.64
N PHE A 24 -1.56 12.20 8.69
CA PHE A 24 -2.08 11.48 7.55
C PHE A 24 -2.45 12.56 6.54
N GLY A 25 -1.58 12.78 5.55
CA GLY A 25 -1.91 13.65 4.43
C GLY A 25 -3.30 13.30 3.93
N GLU A 26 -4.17 14.31 3.81
CA GLU A 26 -5.55 14.09 3.41
C GLU A 26 -5.57 13.43 2.03
N TYR A 27 -6.19 12.25 1.96
CA TYR A 27 -6.33 11.53 0.70
C TYR A 27 -7.22 12.36 -0.23
N ALA A 28 -6.61 13.09 -1.17
CA ALA A 28 -7.30 13.96 -2.12
C ALA A 28 -8.18 13.23 -3.15
N GLY A 29 -8.47 11.94 -2.94
CA GLY A 29 -9.36 11.17 -3.79
C GLY A 29 -10.83 11.56 -3.61
N ASN A 30 -11.69 11.02 -4.47
CA ASN A 30 -13.13 11.27 -4.39
C ASN A 30 -13.74 10.59 -3.15
N THR A 31 -14.00 11.36 -2.10
CA THR A 31 -14.64 10.92 -0.84
C THR A 31 -16.16 11.13 -0.81
N SER A 32 -16.74 11.70 -1.87
CA SER A 32 -18.18 12.05 -1.92
C SER A 32 -19.10 10.85 -2.15
N PHE A 33 -18.57 9.72 -2.61
CA PHE A 33 -19.38 8.53 -2.88
C PHE A 33 -19.68 7.76 -1.60
N VAL A 34 -20.96 7.53 -1.35
CA VAL A 34 -21.45 6.66 -0.27
C VAL A 34 -22.31 5.56 -0.87
N SER A 35 -21.94 4.30 -0.60
CA SER A 35 -22.76 3.15 -1.01
C SER A 35 -24.05 3.09 -0.21
N THR A 36 -25.16 2.80 -0.89
CA THR A 36 -26.47 2.55 -0.26
C THR A 36 -26.69 1.07 0.11
N LYS A 37 -25.79 0.17 -0.29
CA LYS A 37 -25.88 -1.27 -0.03
C LYS A 37 -25.35 -1.63 1.36
N THR A 38 -26.02 -2.58 2.00
CA THR A 38 -25.51 -3.25 3.18
C THR A 38 -24.27 -4.08 2.86
N ARG A 39 -23.47 -4.37 3.89
CA ARG A 39 -22.30 -5.26 3.78
C ARG A 39 -22.67 -6.67 3.29
N ALA A 40 -23.87 -7.15 3.62
CA ALA A 40 -24.35 -8.46 3.20
C ALA A 40 -24.67 -8.49 1.69
N GLU A 41 -25.34 -7.46 1.19
CA GLU A 41 -25.66 -7.32 -0.23
C GLU A 41 -24.41 -7.20 -1.09
N VAL A 42 -23.42 -6.40 -0.66
CA VAL A 42 -22.14 -6.28 -1.38
C VAL A 42 -21.46 -7.65 -1.47
N LYS A 43 -21.40 -8.42 -0.38
CA LYS A 43 -20.80 -9.76 -0.40
C LYS A 43 -21.54 -10.71 -1.33
N ALA A 44 -22.88 -10.70 -1.30
CA ALA A 44 -23.68 -11.54 -2.17
C ALA A 44 -23.46 -11.21 -3.65
N GLU A 45 -23.39 -9.92 -4.00
CA GLU A 45 -23.08 -9.46 -5.35
C GLU A 45 -21.68 -9.87 -5.80
N THR A 46 -20.67 -9.66 -4.94
CA THR A 46 -19.29 -10.07 -5.23
C THR A 46 -19.20 -11.57 -5.48
N LEU A 47 -19.82 -12.40 -4.62
CA LEU A 47 -19.85 -13.85 -4.82
C LEU A 47 -20.55 -14.26 -6.11
N ALA A 48 -21.68 -13.61 -6.44
CA ALA A 48 -22.39 -13.88 -7.68
C ALA A 48 -21.55 -13.50 -8.92
N ALA A 49 -20.82 -12.39 -8.88
CA ALA A 49 -19.92 -11.98 -9.97
C ALA A 49 -18.73 -12.93 -10.13
N ILE A 50 -18.15 -13.42 -9.03
CA ILE A 50 -17.11 -14.47 -9.06
C ILE A 50 -17.69 -15.75 -9.68
N ALA A 51 -18.89 -16.19 -9.26
CA ALA A 51 -19.54 -17.38 -9.79
C ALA A 51 -19.86 -17.28 -11.29
N ARG A 52 -20.16 -16.07 -11.78
CA ARG A 52 -20.34 -15.79 -13.23
C ARG A 52 -19.02 -15.66 -13.99
N GLY A 53 -17.87 -15.65 -13.31
CA GLY A 53 -16.55 -15.44 -13.91
C GLY A 53 -16.27 -14.00 -14.33
N GLU A 54 -17.06 -13.04 -13.88
CA GLU A 54 -16.85 -11.60 -14.13
C GLU A 54 -15.73 -11.03 -13.27
N LEU A 55 -15.53 -11.61 -12.09
CA LEU A 55 -14.45 -11.28 -11.16
C LEU A 55 -13.58 -12.48 -10.89
N ARG A 56 -12.28 -12.24 -10.77
CA ARG A 56 -11.30 -13.21 -10.28
C ARG A 56 -11.33 -13.19 -8.75
N ASP A 57 -11.17 -14.36 -8.14
CA ASP A 57 -11.07 -14.47 -6.69
C ASP A 57 -9.61 -14.38 -6.24
N GLY A 58 -9.36 -13.64 -5.15
CA GLY A 58 -8.05 -13.48 -4.53
C GLY A 58 -6.97 -12.79 -5.41
N GLU A 59 -5.72 -13.08 -5.07
CA GLU A 59 -4.50 -12.50 -5.67
C GLU A 59 -4.14 -13.16 -7.01
N GLN A 60 -5.09 -13.14 -7.94
CA GLN A 60 -4.91 -13.69 -9.27
C GLN A 60 -4.42 -12.62 -10.25
N TYR A 61 -3.25 -12.04 -9.98
CA TYR A 61 -2.54 -11.26 -10.98
C TYR A 61 -2.20 -12.16 -12.18
N PRO A 62 -2.35 -11.67 -13.42
CA PRO A 62 -1.82 -12.38 -14.57
C PRO A 62 -0.33 -12.61 -14.33
N ASP A 63 0.13 -13.86 -14.35
CA ASP A 63 1.58 -14.11 -14.34
C ASP A 63 2.12 -13.46 -15.63
N PRO A 64 3.00 -12.44 -15.52
CA PRO A 64 3.51 -11.73 -16.68
C PRO A 64 4.33 -12.63 -17.60
N ARG A 65 4.66 -13.86 -17.16
CA ARG A 65 5.37 -14.87 -17.94
C ARG A 65 4.46 -15.79 -18.75
N VAL A 66 3.14 -15.70 -18.60
CA VAL A 66 2.21 -16.49 -19.41
C VAL A 66 2.38 -16.12 -20.89
N GLY A 67 2.73 -17.12 -21.71
CA GLY A 67 2.99 -16.94 -23.14
C GLY A 67 4.42 -16.52 -23.49
N LEU A 68 5.28 -16.27 -22.51
CA LEU A 68 6.71 -16.06 -22.74
C LEU A 68 7.45 -17.42 -22.79
N PRO A 69 8.51 -17.55 -23.61
CA PRO A 69 9.36 -18.73 -23.58
C PRO A 69 9.98 -18.90 -22.18
N ALA A 70 10.18 -20.15 -21.77
CA ALA A 70 10.87 -20.45 -20.52
C ALA A 70 12.26 -19.79 -20.51
N VAL A 71 12.48 -18.90 -19.55
CA VAL A 71 13.80 -18.28 -19.35
C VAL A 71 14.72 -19.31 -18.73
N GLN A 72 15.80 -19.66 -19.42
CA GLN A 72 16.83 -20.51 -18.84
C GLN A 72 17.62 -19.70 -17.79
N PRO A 73 17.68 -20.15 -16.52
CA PRO A 73 18.39 -19.42 -15.48
C PRO A 73 19.90 -19.47 -15.76
N LYS A 74 20.57 -18.31 -15.72
CA LYS A 74 22.03 -18.23 -15.76
C LYS A 74 22.59 -18.45 -14.35
N THR A 75 23.66 -19.23 -14.27
CA THR A 75 24.50 -19.32 -13.08
C THR A 75 25.17 -17.99 -12.78
N ARG A 76 25.55 -17.78 -11.52
CA ARG A 76 26.32 -16.60 -11.11
C ARG A 76 27.64 -16.46 -11.87
N ALA A 77 28.27 -17.57 -12.27
CA ALA A 77 29.51 -17.56 -13.03
C ALA A 77 29.30 -17.01 -14.45
N GLU A 78 28.22 -17.43 -15.12
CA GLU A 78 27.87 -16.94 -16.46
C GLU A 78 27.55 -15.45 -16.44
N VAL A 79 26.80 -14.98 -15.44
CA VAL A 79 26.50 -13.54 -15.29
C VAL A 79 27.78 -12.72 -15.09
N LYS A 80 28.73 -13.21 -14.28
CA LYS A 80 30.03 -12.54 -14.09
C LYS A 80 30.86 -12.51 -15.39
N ALA A 81 30.85 -13.59 -16.15
CA ALA A 81 31.57 -13.68 -17.42
C ALA A 81 30.99 -12.71 -18.46
N GLU A 82 29.66 -12.64 -18.56
CA GLU A 82 28.96 -11.69 -19.44
C GLU A 82 29.24 -10.24 -19.06
N LEU A 83 29.16 -9.92 -17.76
CA LEU A 83 29.50 -8.59 -17.25
C LEU A 83 30.95 -8.21 -17.57
N ALA A 84 31.89 -9.13 -17.40
CA ALA A 84 33.29 -8.90 -17.75
C ALA A 84 33.49 -8.69 -19.26
N ALA A 85 32.75 -9.43 -20.10
CA ALA A 85 32.78 -9.26 -21.55
C ALA A 85 32.21 -7.91 -21.98
N TYR A 86 31.07 -7.51 -21.41
CA TYR A 86 30.41 -6.24 -21.68
C TYR A 86 31.31 -5.04 -21.36
N ARG A 87 32.00 -5.08 -20.22
CA ARG A 87 32.92 -4.00 -19.78
C ARG A 87 34.10 -3.77 -20.72
N LYS A 88 34.55 -4.80 -21.45
CA LYS A 88 35.65 -4.66 -22.43
C LYS A 88 35.25 -3.72 -23.58
N THR A 89 33.97 -3.73 -23.94
CA THR A 89 33.42 -2.92 -25.03
C THR A 89 32.70 -1.66 -24.54
N HIS A 90 32.34 -1.59 -23.24
CA HIS A 90 31.60 -0.48 -22.63
C HIS A 90 32.31 0.06 -21.37
N LYS A 91 33.33 0.89 -21.58
CA LYS A 91 34.26 1.39 -20.52
C LYS A 91 33.65 2.34 -19.47
N GLN A 92 32.39 2.75 -19.63
CA GLN A 92 31.72 3.73 -18.77
C GLN A 92 30.90 3.13 -17.62
N THR A 93 30.81 1.80 -17.50
CA THR A 93 30.07 1.17 -16.38
C THR A 93 30.98 1.02 -15.15
N SER A 94 30.70 1.77 -14.07
CA SER A 94 31.41 1.67 -12.78
C SER A 94 31.05 0.41 -11.99
N ASP A 95 31.97 -0.03 -11.11
CA ASP A 95 31.73 -1.08 -10.12
C ASP A 95 31.11 -0.45 -8.86
N ASP A 96 29.79 -0.34 -8.82
CA ASP A 96 29.09 0.13 -7.61
C ASP A 96 28.92 -1.01 -6.57
N VAL A 97 29.71 -2.09 -6.69
CA VAL A 97 29.68 -3.30 -5.83
C VAL A 97 30.96 -3.39 -4.98
N ALA A 98 31.41 -2.25 -4.46
CA ALA A 98 32.39 -2.18 -3.39
C ALA A 98 31.77 -1.44 -2.20
N GLY A 99 30.88 -2.14 -1.50
CA GLY A 99 30.30 -1.76 -0.21
C GLY A 99 30.14 -3.00 0.65
#